data_AF-A0A934L2K1-F1
#
_entry.id   AF-A0A934L2K1-F1
#
_cell.length_a   1.000
_cell.length_b   1.000
_cell.length_c   1.000
_cell.angle_alpha   90.00
_cell.angle_beta   90.00
_cell.angle_gamma   90.00
#
_symmetry.space_group_name_H-M   'P 1'
#
loop_
_entity.id
_entity.type
_entity.pdbx_description
1 polymer ?
#
loop_
_entity_poly.entity_id
_entity_poly.type
_entity_poly.pdbx_seq_one_letter_code
_entity_poly.pdbx_strand_id
1 'polypeptide(L)'
;MKTAPITCVCVALLVAASAFGTCTPLHASPQGDLGGFGDPIAGQRLFVQKSCVRCHAVRGAGGTSAPDLGRKNIGTSFHAIAASMWSHSPGMTAKMSEYRIPHPQFADNEFAD
;
A
#
# COMPACT_ATOMS: atom_id res chain seq x y z
N MET A 1 49.81 -16.87 24.17
CA MET A 1 48.61 -16.92 25.04
C MET A 1 47.40 -16.74 24.12
N LYS A 2 46.69 -17.78 23.66
CA LYS A 2 45.72 -18.66 24.37
C LYS A 2 44.64 -17.77 25.03
N THR A 3 43.32 -17.81 24.83
CA THR A 3 42.31 -18.58 24.05
C THR A 3 40.96 -17.90 24.36
N ALA A 4 40.06 -17.83 23.37
CA ALA A 4 38.59 -17.96 23.42
C ALA A 4 37.69 -17.18 24.45
N PRO A 5 36.43 -16.88 24.05
CA PRO A 5 35.52 -15.92 24.69
C PRO A 5 34.58 -16.58 25.72
N ILE A 6 33.74 -15.81 26.42
CA ILE A 6 32.34 -16.14 26.83
C ILE A 6 31.88 -15.23 27.99
N THR A 7 30.60 -14.82 27.91
CA THR A 7 29.70 -14.28 28.95
C THR A 7 29.91 -12.85 29.47
N CYS A 8 29.11 -11.92 28.93
CA CYS A 8 28.60 -10.78 29.71
C CYS A 8 27.11 -11.05 29.98
N VAL A 9 26.84 -11.71 31.11
CA VAL A 9 25.49 -11.80 31.69
C VAL A 9 25.43 -10.80 32.83
N CYS A 10 24.46 -9.89 32.73
CA CYS A 10 23.95 -9.00 33.78
C CYS A 10 24.98 -7.98 34.31
N VAL A 11 24.63 -6.76 34.65
CA VAL A 11 23.70 -6.41 35.73
C VAL A 11 23.29 -4.95 35.51
N ALA A 12 22.00 -4.71 35.64
CA ALA A 12 21.40 -3.38 35.71
C ALA A 12 21.97 -2.57 36.88
N LEU A 13 22.25 -1.29 36.67
CA LEU A 13 22.16 -0.26 37.71
C LEU A 13 22.12 1.14 37.06
N LEU A 14 20.90 1.67 37.02
CA LEU A 14 20.49 3.06 37.25
C LEU A 14 21.62 4.11 37.23
N VAL A 15 21.56 5.08 36.29
CA VAL A 15 21.69 6.53 36.52
C VAL A 15 21.49 7.31 35.21
N ALA A 16 20.69 8.38 35.33
CA ALA A 16 20.63 9.60 34.51
C ALA A 16 20.16 9.53 33.03
N ALA A 17 18.93 10.04 32.84
CA ALA A 17 18.58 11.04 31.83
C ALA A 17 19.50 11.15 30.61
N SER A 18 19.33 10.23 29.67
CA SER A 18 19.75 10.46 28.29
C SER A 18 18.53 10.98 27.54
N ALA A 19 18.58 12.26 27.16
CA ALA A 19 17.66 12.84 26.21
C ALA A 19 17.75 12.04 24.90
N PHE A 20 16.91 11.03 24.73
CA PHE A 20 16.65 10.40 23.44
C PHE A 20 15.74 11.33 22.62
N GLY A 21 16.23 12.55 22.40
CA GLY A 21 15.78 13.44 21.34
C GLY A 21 16.47 13.05 20.06
N THR A 22 16.16 11.88 19.50
CA THR A 22 16.30 11.72 18.05
C THR A 22 15.05 12.33 17.45
N CYS A 23 15.15 13.61 17.06
CA CYS A 23 14.33 14.11 15.98
C CYS A 23 14.68 13.28 14.76
N THR A 24 14.01 12.15 14.57
CA THR A 24 13.97 11.49 13.28
C THR A 24 13.51 12.57 12.31
N PRO A 25 14.22 12.85 11.21
CA PRO A 25 13.65 13.68 10.18
C PRO A 25 12.31 13.03 9.82
N LEU A 26 11.23 13.76 10.05
CA LEU A 26 9.91 13.46 9.54
C LEU A 26 10.15 13.07 8.08
N HIS A 27 9.85 11.80 7.72
CA HIS A 27 9.81 11.42 6.33
C HIS A 27 8.85 12.39 5.66
N ALA A 28 9.42 13.36 4.95
CA ALA A 28 8.69 14.25 4.09
C ALA A 28 8.22 13.38 2.93
N SER A 29 7.08 12.71 3.10
CA SER A 29 6.29 12.29 1.97
C SER A 29 6.00 13.58 1.19
N PRO A 30 6.42 13.71 -0.08
CA PRO A 30 5.98 14.82 -0.90
C PRO A 30 4.48 14.61 -1.08
N GLN A 31 3.70 15.20 -0.19
CA GLN A 31 2.27 15.35 -0.38
C GLN A 31 2.17 16.27 -1.59
N GLY A 32 1.79 15.70 -2.72
CA GLY A 32 1.59 16.42 -3.97
C GLY A 32 0.87 17.72 -3.67
N ASP A 33 1.54 18.81 -3.99
CA ASP A 33 0.99 20.11 -3.75
C ASP A 33 -0.27 20.30 -4.62
N LEU A 34 -1.29 20.89 -3.98
CA LEU A 34 -2.48 21.49 -4.59
C LEU A 34 -3.64 20.55 -4.99
N GLY A 35 -4.33 20.00 -3.98
CA GLY A 35 -5.81 19.90 -4.07
C GLY A 35 -6.45 18.51 -4.01
N GLY A 36 -6.17 17.70 -2.99
CA GLY A 36 -7.10 16.70 -2.42
C GLY A 36 -7.57 15.51 -3.27
N PHE A 37 -7.22 15.45 -4.56
CA PHE A 37 -7.58 14.37 -5.47
C PHE A 37 -6.29 13.91 -6.17
N GLY A 38 -6.02 12.60 -6.20
CA GLY A 38 -4.75 12.09 -6.73
C GLY A 38 -4.59 12.26 -8.25
N ASP A 39 -3.41 11.91 -8.75
CA ASP A 39 -3.04 12.04 -10.16
C ASP A 39 -3.57 10.85 -10.97
N PRO A 40 -4.54 11.04 -11.89
CA PRO A 40 -5.10 9.94 -12.67
C PRO A 40 -4.08 9.23 -13.57
N ILE A 41 -3.00 9.90 -13.97
CA ILE A 41 -1.91 9.29 -14.73
C ILE A 41 -1.07 8.39 -13.82
N ALA A 42 -0.81 8.81 -12.57
CA ALA A 42 -0.17 7.98 -11.56
C ALA A 42 -1.06 6.77 -11.20
N GLY A 43 -2.35 6.98 -10.97
CA GLY A 43 -3.33 5.91 -10.71
C GLY A 43 -3.40 4.89 -11.84
N GLN A 44 -3.41 5.33 -13.10
CA GLN A 44 -3.36 4.41 -14.24
C GLN A 44 -2.07 3.58 -14.25
N ARG A 45 -0.92 4.18 -13.92
CA ARG A 45 0.36 3.43 -13.83
C ARG A 45 0.32 2.42 -12.69
N LEU A 46 -0.18 2.81 -11.52
CA LEU A 46 -0.34 1.93 -10.36
C LEU A 46 -1.30 0.77 -10.67
N PHE A 47 -2.40 1.02 -11.38
CA PHE A 47 -3.33 -0.02 -11.81
C PHE A 47 -2.67 -1.13 -12.65
N VAL A 48 -1.68 -0.75 -13.47
CA VAL A 48 -0.88 -1.72 -14.25
C VAL A 48 0.19 -2.37 -13.37
N GLN A 49 0.97 -1.58 -12.62
CA GLN A 49 2.10 -2.06 -11.82
C GLN A 49 1.66 -3.00 -10.69
N LYS A 50 0.53 -2.70 -10.03
CA LYS A 50 -0.09 -3.52 -8.97
C LYS A 50 -0.93 -4.67 -9.55
N SER A 51 -0.84 -4.92 -10.86
CA SER A 51 -1.46 -6.04 -11.58
C SER A 51 -3.00 -6.07 -11.59
N CYS A 52 -3.67 -4.97 -11.28
CA CYS A 52 -5.14 -4.87 -11.33
C CYS A 52 -5.66 -5.11 -12.75
N VAL A 53 -4.93 -4.59 -13.75
CA VAL A 53 -5.22 -4.72 -15.19
C VAL A 53 -5.25 -6.17 -15.68
N ARG A 54 -4.67 -7.13 -14.93
CA ARG A 54 -4.67 -8.54 -15.34
C ARG A 54 -6.07 -9.15 -15.39
N CYS A 55 -6.96 -8.68 -14.52
CA CYS A 55 -8.32 -9.21 -14.42
C CYS A 55 -9.37 -8.16 -14.79
N HIS A 56 -9.15 -6.90 -14.41
CA HIS A 56 -10.07 -5.81 -14.67
C HIS A 56 -9.71 -5.05 -15.94
N ALA A 57 -10.74 -4.71 -16.72
CA ALA A 57 -10.62 -3.76 -17.82
C ALA A 57 -10.94 -2.33 -17.36
N VAL A 58 -10.43 -1.37 -18.12
CA VAL A 58 -10.88 0.03 -18.11
C VAL A 58 -11.26 0.40 -19.53
N ARG A 59 -12.55 0.66 -19.77
CA ARG A 59 -13.09 1.02 -21.09
C ARG A 59 -12.77 -0.04 -22.18
N GLY A 60 -12.75 -1.30 -21.79
CA GLY A 60 -12.47 -2.44 -22.67
C GLY A 60 -10.99 -2.80 -22.83
N ALA A 61 -10.06 -2.06 -22.20
CA ALA A 61 -8.64 -2.38 -22.20
C ALA A 61 -8.22 -3.06 -20.89
N GLY A 62 -7.59 -4.23 -20.97
CA GLY A 62 -7.14 -5.02 -19.82
C GLY A 62 -7.74 -6.43 -19.82
N GLY A 63 -7.81 -7.04 -18.64
CA GLY A 63 -8.38 -8.37 -18.45
C GLY A 63 -9.90 -8.39 -18.57
N THR A 64 -10.45 -9.56 -18.92
CA THR A 64 -11.90 -9.77 -19.08
C THR A 64 -12.49 -10.74 -18.06
N SER A 65 -11.68 -11.20 -17.10
CA SER A 65 -12.09 -12.15 -16.07
C SER A 65 -12.76 -11.47 -14.87
N ALA A 66 -12.74 -10.13 -14.80
CA ALA A 66 -13.42 -9.32 -13.80
C ALA A 66 -14.14 -8.12 -14.47
N PRO A 67 -15.04 -7.39 -13.75
CA PRO A 67 -15.80 -6.30 -14.33
C PRO A 67 -14.93 -5.16 -14.90
N ASP A 68 -15.38 -4.59 -16.03
CA ASP A 68 -14.80 -3.36 -16.58
C ASP A 68 -15.16 -2.16 -15.70
N LEU A 69 -14.15 -1.61 -15.03
CA LEU A 69 -14.30 -0.50 -14.09
C LEU A 69 -14.57 0.84 -14.80
N GLY A 70 -14.23 0.97 -16.08
CA GLY A 70 -14.51 2.15 -16.89
C GLY A 70 -15.93 2.17 -17.49
N ARG A 71 -16.69 1.10 -17.33
CA ARG A 71 -18.08 0.98 -17.80
C ARG A 71 -19.08 0.74 -16.67
N LYS A 72 -18.64 0.15 -15.56
CA LYS A 72 -19.49 -0.11 -14.40
C LYS A 72 -19.60 1.16 -13.55
N ASN A 73 -20.82 1.49 -13.12
CA ASN A 73 -21.02 2.54 -12.13
C ASN A 73 -20.63 2.00 -10.74
N ILE A 74 -19.36 2.15 -10.38
CA ILE A 74 -18.78 1.76 -9.08
C ILE A 74 -18.93 2.86 -8.02
N GLY A 75 -19.59 3.98 -8.37
CA GLY A 75 -19.77 5.14 -7.52
C GLY A 75 -19.36 6.43 -8.24
N THR A 76 -20.03 7.54 -7.91
CA THR A 76 -19.75 8.87 -8.48
C THR A 76 -18.87 9.74 -7.59
N SER A 77 -18.53 9.26 -6.38
CA SER A 77 -17.64 9.94 -5.44
C SER A 77 -16.51 9.02 -5.00
N PHE A 78 -15.38 9.60 -4.59
CA PHE A 78 -14.24 8.86 -4.05
C PHE A 78 -14.65 7.89 -2.93
N HIS A 79 -15.48 8.36 -1.99
CA HIS A 79 -15.97 7.54 -0.88
C HIS A 79 -16.84 6.37 -1.33
N ALA A 80 -17.69 6.56 -2.34
CA ALA A 80 -18.52 5.48 -2.88
C ALA A 80 -17.66 4.41 -3.55
N ILE A 81 -16.64 4.82 -4.29
CA ILE A 81 -15.66 3.91 -4.91
C ILE A 81 -14.90 3.15 -3.83
N ALA A 82 -14.36 3.85 -2.83
CA ALA A 82 -13.63 3.24 -1.72
C ALA A 82 -14.50 2.23 -0.94
N ALA A 83 -15.76 2.58 -0.65
CA ALA A 83 -16.70 1.68 0.00
C ALA A 83 -17.01 0.45 -0.86
N SER A 84 -17.24 0.63 -2.16
CA SER A 84 -17.47 -0.49 -3.09
C SER A 84 -16.27 -1.44 -3.15
N MET A 85 -15.05 -0.89 -3.21
CA MET A 85 -13.81 -1.67 -3.19
C MET A 85 -13.67 -2.42 -1.86
N TRP A 86 -13.92 -1.77 -0.72
CA TRP A 86 -13.84 -2.40 0.60
C TRP A 86 -14.80 -3.57 0.73
N SER A 87 -16.06 -3.38 0.33
CA SER A 87 -17.07 -4.45 0.34
C SER A 87 -16.75 -5.58 -0.64
N HIS A 88 -16.04 -5.30 -1.73
CA HIS A 88 -15.67 -6.31 -2.73
C HIS A 88 -14.36 -7.05 -2.43
N SER A 89 -13.51 -6.49 -1.55
CA SER A 89 -12.17 -6.99 -1.22
C SER A 89 -12.09 -8.48 -0.87
N PRO A 90 -13.02 -9.09 -0.09
CA PRO A 90 -12.96 -10.52 0.20
C PRO A 90 -13.09 -11.40 -1.06
N GLY A 91 -13.93 -10.99 -2.02
CA GLY A 91 -14.10 -11.70 -3.29
C GLY A 91 -12.87 -11.57 -4.18
N MET A 92 -12.27 -10.38 -4.24
CA MET A 92 -11.00 -10.16 -4.93
C MET A 92 -9.87 -10.99 -4.31
N THR A 93 -9.78 -11.04 -2.98
CA THR A 93 -8.79 -11.83 -2.23
C THR A 93 -8.86 -13.31 -2.58
N ALA A 94 -10.07 -13.87 -2.62
CA ALA A 94 -10.29 -15.26 -3.01
C ALA A 94 -9.81 -15.52 -4.46
N LYS A 95 -10.15 -14.63 -5.40
CA LYS A 95 -9.69 -14.75 -6.79
C LYS A 95 -8.19 -14.56 -6.94
N MET A 96 -7.58 -13.59 -6.26
CA MET A 96 -6.13 -13.42 -6.25
C MET A 96 -5.43 -14.70 -5.78
N SER A 97 -5.95 -15.34 -4.74
CA SER A 97 -5.44 -16.62 -4.23
C SER A 97 -5.58 -17.76 -5.25
N GLU A 98 -6.73 -17.88 -5.92
CA GLU A 98 -6.95 -18.86 -7.01
C GLU A 98 -5.93 -18.69 -8.15
N TYR A 99 -5.65 -17.44 -8.55
CA TYR A 99 -4.67 -17.11 -9.59
C TYR A 99 -3.21 -17.08 -9.09
N ARG A 100 -2.97 -17.36 -7.80
CA ARG A 100 -1.66 -17.27 -7.13
C ARG A 100 -0.99 -15.90 -7.29
N ILE A 101 -1.79 -14.84 -7.20
CA ILE A 101 -1.34 -13.45 -7.25
C ILE A 101 -1.19 -12.96 -5.81
N PRO A 102 -0.01 -12.47 -5.39
CA PRO A 102 0.15 -11.87 -4.07
C PRO A 102 -0.67 -10.58 -3.97
N HIS A 103 -1.18 -10.30 -2.77
CA HIS A 103 -1.89 -9.05 -2.53
C HIS A 103 -0.97 -7.84 -2.75
N PRO A 104 -1.40 -6.83 -3.53
CA PRO A 104 -0.60 -5.64 -3.77
C PRO A 104 -0.40 -4.87 -2.48
N GLN A 105 0.84 -4.46 -2.24
CA GLN A 105 1.18 -3.51 -1.19
C GLN A 105 1.17 -2.10 -1.79
N PHE A 106 0.62 -1.15 -1.05
CA PHE A 106 0.56 0.26 -1.44
C PHE A 106 1.35 1.10 -0.44
N ALA A 107 2.08 2.10 -0.93
CA ALA A 107 2.60 3.16 -0.08
C ALA A 107 1.47 4.13 0.31
N ASP A 108 1.68 4.91 1.37
CA ASP A 108 0.64 5.74 2.00
C ASP A 108 -0.12 6.67 1.04
N ASN A 109 0.55 7.18 0.01
CA ASN A 109 -0.05 8.11 -0.97
C ASN A 109 -0.55 7.43 -2.24
N GLU A 110 -0.12 6.21 -2.56
CA GLU A 110 -0.45 5.56 -3.84
C GLU A 110 -1.95 5.24 -3.98
N PHE A 111 -2.66 5.08 -2.86
CA PHE A 111 -4.09 4.75 -2.91
C PHE A 111 -4.98 5.96 -3.23
N ALA A 112 -4.43 7.18 -3.16
CA ALA A 112 -5.14 8.40 -3.48
C ALA A 112 -5.16 8.70 -4.99
N ASP A 113 -4.22 8.12 -5.74
CA ASP A 113 -3.97 8.29 -7.18
C ASP A 113 -4.80 7.31 -8.04
#